data_AF-A0A1V4VPD6-F1
#
_entry.id   AF-A0A1V4VPD6-F1
#
_cell.length_a   1.000
_cell.length_b   1.000
_cell.length_c   1.000
_cell.angle_alpha   90.00
_cell.angle_beta   90.00
_cell.angle_gamma   90.00
#
_symmetry.space_group_name_H-M   'P 1'
#
loop_
_entity.id
_entity.type
_entity.pdbx_description
1 polymer ?
#
loop_
_entity_poly.entity_id
_entity_poly.type
_entity_poly.pdbx_seq_one_letter_code
_entity_poly.pdbx_strand_id
1 'polypeptide(L)'
;MQPQTSIIEAEGDAENLHMSWRASMNILEYASGIATRTNKILTKARKVNPKIEILATRKIFPGTKELSVKAVIVGGGLPHRLGLSETVLVFKQHLNFIGAITLL
;
A
#
# COMPACT_ATOMS: atom_id res chain seq x y z
N MET A 1 15.92 8.55 2.28
CA MET A 1 16.45 9.28 3.44
C MET A 1 17.86 8.81 3.72
N GLN A 2 18.71 9.67 4.23
CA GLN A 2 20.07 9.29 4.62
C GLN A 2 20.04 8.67 6.03
N PRO A 3 20.95 7.73 6.36
CA PRO A 3 21.09 7.25 7.73
C PRO A 3 21.33 8.40 8.71
N GLN A 4 20.90 8.22 9.97
CA GLN A 4 21.08 9.17 11.08
C GLN A 4 20.35 10.52 10.92
N THR A 5 19.46 10.66 9.94
CA THR A 5 18.55 11.81 9.89
C THR A 5 17.47 11.67 10.96
N SER A 6 17.24 12.72 11.75
CA SER A 6 16.08 12.79 12.66
C SER A 6 14.79 12.78 11.84
N ILE A 7 13.89 11.84 12.14
CA ILE A 7 12.63 11.61 11.40
C ILE A 7 11.39 11.88 12.23
N ILE A 8 11.48 11.74 13.56
CA ILE A 8 10.41 11.99 14.52
C ILE A 8 11.07 12.51 15.80
N GLU A 9 10.55 13.61 16.32
CA GLU A 9 10.87 14.16 17.64
C GLU A 9 9.56 14.33 18.43
N ALA A 10 9.60 14.06 19.73
CA ALA A 10 8.44 14.14 20.61
C ALA A 10 8.87 14.53 22.03
N GLU A 11 8.00 15.23 22.74
CA GLU A 11 8.19 15.70 24.11
C GLU A 11 6.95 15.37 24.95
N GLY A 12 7.15 15.00 26.22
CA GLY A 12 6.07 14.65 27.14
C GLY A 12 6.53 13.76 28.30
N ASP A 13 5.57 13.26 29.08
CA ASP A 13 5.86 12.34 30.17
C ASP A 13 6.54 11.07 29.67
N ALA A 14 7.55 10.61 30.41
CA ALA A 14 8.34 9.44 30.03
C ALA A 14 7.45 8.20 29.78
N GLU A 15 6.43 7.97 30.61
CA GLU A 15 5.48 6.87 30.46
C GLU A 15 4.77 6.90 29.09
N ASN A 16 4.23 8.06 28.71
CA ASN A 16 3.50 8.24 27.45
C ASN A 16 4.43 8.11 26.23
N LEU A 17 5.65 8.64 26.34
CA LEU A 17 6.67 8.52 25.29
C LEU A 17 7.06 7.05 25.08
N HIS A 18 7.33 6.30 26.15
CA HIS A 18 7.68 4.89 26.06
C HIS A 18 6.54 4.01 25.53
N MET A 19 5.29 4.30 25.94
CA MET A 19 4.11 3.58 25.47
C MET A 19 3.88 3.76 23.96
N SER A 20 4.04 4.98 23.44
CA SER A 20 3.79 5.29 22.04
C SER A 20 4.95 4.95 21.11
N TRP A 21 6.19 4.96 21.61
CA TRP A 21 7.42 4.82 20.82
C TRP A 21 7.39 3.62 19.86
N ARG A 22 7.06 2.42 20.36
CA ARG A 22 7.17 1.20 19.56
C ARG A 22 6.12 1.15 18.46
N ALA A 23 4.90 1.55 18.77
CA ALA A 23 3.81 1.60 17.80
C ALA A 23 4.12 2.61 16.68
N SER A 24 4.57 3.82 17.05
CA SER A 24 4.95 4.86 16.09
C SER A 24 6.06 4.41 15.15
N MET A 25 7.12 3.78 15.69
CA MET A 25 8.23 3.25 14.89
C MET A 25 7.78 2.15 13.93
N ASN A 26 6.94 1.21 14.38
CA ASN A 26 6.42 0.16 13.53
C ASN A 26 5.60 0.73 12.36
N ILE A 27 4.69 1.66 12.63
CA ILE A 27 3.87 2.30 11.59
C ILE A 27 4.77 2.98 10.56
N LEU A 28 5.78 3.74 11.01
CA LEU A 28 6.70 4.44 10.14
C LEU A 28 7.50 3.46 9.28
N GLU A 29 8.03 2.39 9.87
CA GLU A 29 8.84 1.40 9.16
C GLU A 29 8.04 0.70 8.05
N TYR A 30 6.85 0.20 8.37
CA TYR A 30 6.00 -0.48 7.39
C TYR A 30 5.54 0.47 6.28
N ALA A 31 5.03 1.66 6.63
CA ALA A 31 4.57 2.64 5.65
C ALA A 31 5.72 3.10 4.74
N SER A 32 6.89 3.39 5.33
CA SER A 32 8.07 3.81 4.57
C SER A 32 8.59 2.71 3.65
N GLY A 33 8.55 1.44 4.10
CA GLY A 33 8.91 0.28 3.29
C GLY A 33 8.02 0.14 2.05
N ILE A 34 6.70 0.24 2.24
CA ILE A 34 5.72 0.19 1.14
C ILE A 34 5.92 1.35 0.17
N ALA A 35 6.02 2.58 0.66
CA ALA A 35 6.21 3.78 -0.16
C ALA A 35 7.51 3.71 -0.97
N THR A 36 8.62 3.35 -0.30
CA THR A 36 9.94 3.22 -0.94
C THR A 36 9.93 2.15 -2.02
N ARG A 37 9.31 0.98 -1.76
CA ARG A 37 9.26 -0.09 -2.75
C ARG A 37 8.37 0.26 -3.93
N THR A 38 7.23 0.89 -3.68
CA THR A 38 6.32 1.40 -4.72
C THR A 38 7.05 2.39 -5.62
N ASN A 39 7.73 3.37 -5.04
CA ASN A 39 8.52 4.36 -5.78
C ASN A 39 9.62 3.69 -6.63
N LYS A 40 10.39 2.77 -6.04
CA LYS A 40 11.43 2.02 -6.76
C LYS A 40 10.89 1.27 -7.98
N ILE A 41 9.71 0.63 -7.85
CA ILE A 41 9.08 -0.08 -8.96
C ILE A 41 8.62 0.93 -10.04
N LEU A 42 7.93 2.00 -9.64
CA LEU A 42 7.44 3.03 -10.55
C LEU A 42 8.58 3.70 -11.33
N THR A 43 9.66 4.09 -10.63
CA THR A 43 10.84 4.70 -11.25
C THR A 43 11.47 3.76 -12.27
N LYS A 44 11.60 2.46 -11.96
CA LYS A 44 12.11 1.48 -12.91
C LYS A 44 11.20 1.31 -14.13
N ALA A 45 9.89 1.22 -13.93
CA ALA A 45 8.94 1.08 -15.02
C ALA A 45 8.93 2.32 -15.93
N ARG A 46 8.98 3.52 -15.35
CA ARG A 46 8.97 4.79 -16.10
C ARG A 46 10.24 5.06 -16.89
N LYS A 47 11.36 4.39 -16.60
CA LYS A 47 12.52 4.37 -17.49
C LYS A 47 12.23 3.74 -18.85
N VAL A 48 11.25 2.84 -18.92
CA VAL A 48 10.82 2.17 -20.16
C VAL A 48 9.69 2.95 -20.83
N ASN A 49 8.66 3.32 -20.06
CA ASN A 49 7.57 4.16 -20.56
C ASN A 49 7.09 5.12 -19.46
N PRO A 50 7.23 6.44 -19.66
CA PRO A 50 6.88 7.43 -18.64
C PRO A 50 5.39 7.45 -18.26
N LYS A 51 4.51 6.88 -19.09
CA LYS A 51 3.06 6.81 -18.86
C LYS A 51 2.64 5.62 -17.98
N ILE A 52 3.57 4.74 -17.56
CA ILE A 52 3.21 3.60 -16.71
C ILE A 52 2.78 4.09 -15.33
N GLU A 53 1.70 3.47 -14.85
CA GLU A 53 1.21 3.56 -13.47
C GLU A 53 1.40 2.23 -12.76
N ILE A 54 1.55 2.29 -11.44
CA ILE A 54 1.65 1.10 -10.57
C ILE A 54 0.41 1.04 -9.71
N LEU A 55 -0.34 -0.06 -9.83
CA LEU A 55 -1.56 -0.29 -9.08
C LEU A 55 -1.36 -1.35 -7.99
N ALA A 56 -1.69 -1.00 -6.74
CA ALA A 56 -1.63 -1.92 -5.61
C ALA A 56 -2.90 -2.76 -5.49
N THR A 57 -2.73 -4.01 -5.09
CA THR A 57 -3.83 -4.96 -4.86
C THR A 57 -4.38 -4.87 -3.44
N ARG A 58 -5.42 -5.67 -3.13
CA ARG A 58 -5.95 -5.83 -1.77
C ARG A 58 -5.18 -6.83 -0.90
N LYS A 59 -3.99 -7.26 -1.33
CA LYS A 59 -3.10 -8.14 -0.54
C LYS A 59 -2.33 -7.30 0.49
N ILE A 60 -3.04 -6.89 1.53
CA ILE A 60 -2.56 -6.03 2.61
C ILE A 60 -2.52 -6.78 3.93
N PHE A 61 -1.76 -6.28 4.91
CA PHE A 61 -1.83 -6.83 6.26
C PHE A 61 -3.23 -6.58 6.87
N PRO A 62 -3.85 -7.59 7.49
CA PRO A 62 -5.16 -7.42 8.12
C PRO A 62 -5.17 -6.24 9.10
N GLY A 63 -6.23 -5.42 9.06
CA GLY A 63 -6.36 -4.22 9.92
C GLY A 63 -5.58 -2.98 9.48
N THR A 64 -4.76 -3.04 8.43
CA THR A 64 -3.85 -1.93 8.04
C THR A 64 -4.20 -1.26 6.71
N LYS A 65 -5.43 -1.46 6.21
CA LYS A 65 -5.85 -1.04 4.86
C LYS A 65 -5.52 0.42 4.57
N GLU A 66 -5.94 1.33 5.44
CA GLU A 66 -5.76 2.76 5.24
C GLU A 66 -4.29 3.16 5.22
N LEU A 67 -3.50 2.64 6.17
CA LEU A 67 -2.05 2.88 6.23
C LEU A 67 -1.34 2.36 4.97
N SER A 68 -1.66 1.14 4.54
CA SER A 68 -1.06 0.51 3.36
C SER A 68 -1.41 1.28 2.08
N VAL A 69 -2.67 1.67 1.90
CA VAL A 69 -3.12 2.45 0.74
C VAL A 69 -2.46 3.83 0.73
N LYS A 70 -2.43 4.52 1.87
CA LYS A 70 -1.76 5.82 1.99
C LYS A 70 -0.28 5.72 1.64
N ALA A 71 0.41 4.69 2.12
CA ALA A 71 1.82 4.44 1.81
C ALA A 71 2.06 4.20 0.31
N VAL A 72 1.20 3.44 -0.36
CA VAL A 72 1.26 3.25 -1.83
C VAL A 72 1.12 4.59 -2.56
N ILE A 73 0.12 5.39 -2.17
CA ILE A 73 -0.14 6.71 -2.78
C ILE A 73 1.06 7.64 -2.60
N VAL A 74 1.60 7.72 -1.39
CA VAL A 74 2.83 8.50 -1.10
C VAL A 74 4.02 7.99 -1.91
N GLY A 75 4.12 6.69 -2.14
CA GLY A 75 5.13 6.09 -3.03
C GLY A 75 4.93 6.39 -4.52
N GLY A 76 3.83 7.03 -4.92
CA GLY A 76 3.48 7.37 -6.30
C GLY A 76 2.67 6.31 -7.04
N GLY A 77 2.26 5.24 -6.36
CA GLY A 77 1.33 4.26 -6.91
C GLY A 77 -0.13 4.66 -6.64
N LEU A 78 -1.06 3.88 -7.17
CA LEU A 78 -2.49 4.06 -6.93
C LEU A 78 -3.12 2.74 -6.43
N PRO A 79 -4.20 2.77 -5.64
CA PRO A 79 -4.95 1.55 -5.35
C PRO A 79 -5.66 1.08 -6.62
N HIS A 80 -5.61 -0.23 -6.92
CA HIS A 80 -6.40 -0.78 -8.03
C HIS A 80 -7.90 -0.75 -7.71
N ARG A 81 -8.28 -1.32 -6.55
CA ARG A 81 -9.63 -1.25 -5.99
C ARG A 81 -9.55 -1.38 -4.48
N LEU A 82 -10.43 -0.69 -3.76
CA LEU A 82 -10.40 -0.64 -2.31
C LEU A 82 -11.25 -1.74 -1.67
N GLY A 83 -12.34 -2.16 -2.29
CA GLY A 83 -13.24 -3.19 -1.77
C GLY A 83 -13.70 -4.17 -2.85
N LEU A 84 -14.77 -4.89 -2.49
CA LEU A 84 -15.50 -5.76 -3.41
C LEU A 84 -16.75 -5.07 -3.99
N SER A 85 -17.14 -3.93 -3.44
CA SER A 85 -18.44 -3.30 -3.72
C SER A 85 -18.37 -2.26 -4.84
N GLU A 86 -17.18 -1.74 -5.13
CA GLU A 86 -16.97 -0.67 -6.10
C GLU A 86 -16.77 -1.21 -7.52
N THR A 87 -16.16 -2.40 -7.64
CA THR A 87 -15.88 -3.05 -8.94
C THR A 87 -15.98 -4.57 -8.83
N VAL A 88 -16.61 -5.19 -9.81
CA VAL A 88 -16.68 -6.65 -9.95
C VAL A 88 -15.46 -7.13 -10.74
N LEU A 89 -14.60 -7.90 -10.09
CA LEU A 89 -13.48 -8.57 -10.75
C LEU A 89 -13.81 -10.06 -10.91
N VAL A 90 -14.11 -10.45 -12.14
CA VAL A 90 -14.44 -11.84 -12.48
C VAL A 90 -13.15 -12.64 -12.67
N PHE A 91 -13.13 -13.83 -12.09
CA PHE A 91 -12.04 -14.79 -12.22
C PHE A 91 -12.62 -16.09 -12.77
N LYS A 92 -11.76 -16.96 -13.32
CA LYS A 92 -12.14 -18.30 -13.79
C LYS A 92 -13.01 -19.07 -12.78
N GLN A 93 -12.71 -18.96 -11.50
CA GLN A 93 -13.43 -19.65 -10.42
C GLN A 93 -14.89 -19.20 -10.33
N HIS A 94 -15.18 -17.93 -10.63
CA HIS A 94 -16.55 -17.44 -10.67
C HIS A 94 -17.32 -18.08 -11.84
N LEU A 95 -16.66 -18.33 -12.97
CA LEU A 95 -17.30 -18.92 -14.16
C LEU A 95 -17.79 -20.35 -13.90
N ASN A 96 -17.17 -21.09 -12.98
CA ASN A 96 -17.61 -22.43 -12.58
C ASN A 96 -19.04 -22.44 -12.00
N PHE A 97 -19.52 -21.30 -11.49
CA PHE A 97 -20.87 -21.15 -10.94
C PHE A 97 -21.90 -20.62 -11.95
N ILE A 98 -21.47 -20.18 -13.14
CA ILE A 98 -22.31 -19.45 -14.10
C ILE A 98 -22.77 -20.35 -15.27
N GLY A 99 -22.33 -21.61 -15.36
CA GLY A 99 -22.63 -22.48 -16.49
C GLY A 99 -21.92 -22.02 -17.78
N ALA A 100 -22.38 -22.49 -18.95
CA ALA A 100 -21.82 -22.08 -20.23
C ALA A 100 -22.15 -20.61 -20.54
N ILE A 101 -21.13 -19.76 -20.60
CA ILE A 101 -21.28 -18.39 -21.05
C ILE A 101 -21.26 -18.41 -22.58
N THR A 102 -22.44 -18.26 -23.20
CA THR A 102 -22.52 -17.87 -24.61
C THR A 102 -22.16 -16.39 -24.68
N LEU A 103 -20.90 -16.09 -25.01
CA LEU A 103 -20.52 -14.75 -25.44
C LEU A 103 -21.23 -14.51 -26.78
N LEU A 104 -22.13 -13.53 -26.82
CA LEU A 104 -22.74 -13.03 -28.06
C LEU A 104 -21.67 -12.52 -29.03
#